data_AF-A0A6N6KWJ1-F1
#
_entry.id   AF-A0A6N6KWJ1-F1
#
_cell.length_a   1.000
_cell.length_b   1.000
_cell.length_c   1.000
_cell.angle_alpha   90.00
_cell.angle_beta   90.00
_cell.angle_gamma   90.00
#
_symmetry.space_group_name_H-M   'P 1'
#
loop_
_entity.id
_entity.type
_entity.pdbx_description
1 polymer ?
#
loop_
_entity_poly.entity_id
_entity_poly.type
_entity_poly.pdbx_seq_one_letter_code
_entity_poly.pdbx_strand_id
1 'polypeptide(L)'
;MRPYLNIQRLQSNPAALGLSISAALLVGLLLHEIILGRFTVIFGEGDVLQDFETAVISILLSGYLVGAYYAVQRSTRNTIDELKRTWEPTSDASTMGFEEGMGKRLFFAMGLVGVLLATLMTHLLVEAPWDWSTWGPETWWHRLLGLFIGWWFTWFATAIADSSESISRLSARIGSVDLLDHSPWFPSVRHGLLTAMLTIGAVSIGILYLVDPKLWLAVAIVLGVCLPLALVTSLLPVRGVNQLISTAKQSEIAWTRNRIRQFRSLMEKPSSDVAPGQMADLTAYLELIKEVPEWPFQTSTMARLLFYLLIPVASWAGKQMIQTALDQLFR
;
A
#
# COMPACT_ATOMS: atom_id res chain seq x y z
N MET A 1 3.23 -23.89 -28.92
CA MET A 1 3.55 -22.44 -28.81
C MET A 1 2.37 -21.53 -28.39
N ARG A 2 1.11 -21.98 -28.29
CA ARG A 2 -0.04 -21.12 -27.91
C ARG A 2 -0.33 -20.88 -26.39
N PRO A 3 0.19 -21.61 -25.39
CA PRO A 3 -0.16 -21.32 -23.99
C PRO A 3 0.56 -20.10 -23.39
N TYR A 4 1.70 -19.68 -23.96
CA TYR A 4 2.49 -18.55 -23.42
C TYR A 4 1.86 -17.17 -23.66
N LEU A 5 1.04 -17.00 -24.71
CA LEU A 5 0.41 -15.72 -25.05
C LEU A 5 -0.68 -15.30 -24.05
N ASN A 6 -1.36 -16.25 -23.39
CA ASN A 6 -2.40 -15.91 -22.42
C ASN A 6 -1.83 -15.45 -21.06
N ILE A 7 -0.69 -16.01 -20.63
CA ILE A 7 -0.06 -15.64 -19.35
C ILE A 7 0.42 -14.18 -19.41
N GLN A 8 0.95 -13.74 -20.56
CA GLN A 8 1.42 -12.36 -20.74
C GLN A 8 0.27 -11.33 -20.71
N ARG A 9 -0.89 -11.68 -21.28
CA ARG A 9 -2.10 -10.82 -21.17
C ARG A 9 -2.66 -10.79 -19.75
N LEU A 10 -2.64 -11.91 -19.02
CA LEU A 10 -3.04 -11.93 -17.61
C LEU A 10 -2.11 -11.08 -16.73
N GLN A 11 -0.80 -11.11 -17.01
CA GLN A 11 0.16 -10.19 -16.36
C GLN A 11 -0.08 -8.72 -16.70
N SER A 12 -0.70 -8.43 -17.86
CA SER A 12 -1.03 -7.07 -18.27
C SER A 12 -2.23 -6.47 -17.51
N ASN A 13 -2.98 -7.27 -16.73
CA ASN A 13 -4.03 -6.76 -15.86
C ASN A 13 -3.98 -7.46 -14.48
N PRO A 14 -3.26 -6.87 -13.50
CA PRO A 14 -3.07 -7.50 -12.19
C PRO A 14 -4.39 -7.74 -11.45
N ALA A 15 -5.41 -6.90 -11.68
CA ALA A 15 -6.73 -7.09 -11.11
C ALA A 15 -7.43 -8.33 -11.69
N ALA A 16 -7.32 -8.56 -13.00
CA ALA A 16 -7.88 -9.76 -13.64
C ALA A 16 -7.21 -11.03 -13.13
N LEU A 17 -5.89 -10.99 -12.86
CA LEU A 17 -5.17 -12.11 -12.27
C LEU A 17 -5.70 -12.42 -10.87
N GLY A 18 -5.82 -11.42 -9.99
CA GLY A 18 -6.37 -11.61 -8.65
C GLY A 18 -7.80 -12.17 -8.67
N LEU A 19 -8.67 -11.60 -9.52
CA LEU A 19 -10.04 -12.07 -9.72
C LEU A 19 -10.09 -13.51 -10.25
N SER A 20 -9.21 -13.88 -11.18
CA SER A 20 -9.16 -15.24 -11.73
C SER A 20 -8.76 -16.27 -10.67
N ILE A 21 -7.81 -15.92 -9.79
CA ILE A 21 -7.39 -16.77 -8.67
C ILE A 21 -8.54 -16.93 -7.67
N SER A 22 -9.18 -15.83 -7.26
CA SER A 22 -10.33 -15.90 -6.36
C SER A 22 -11.49 -16.69 -6.96
N ALA A 23 -11.80 -16.51 -8.25
CA ALA A 23 -12.85 -17.27 -8.93
C ALA A 23 -12.51 -18.77 -8.99
N ALA A 24 -11.27 -19.12 -9.33
CA ALA A 24 -10.84 -20.51 -9.37
C ALA A 24 -10.90 -21.20 -8.00
N LEU A 25 -10.44 -20.51 -6.95
CA LEU A 25 -10.52 -21.00 -5.58
C LEU A 25 -11.97 -21.13 -5.10
N LEU A 26 -12.85 -20.16 -5.43
CA LEU A 26 -14.27 -20.21 -5.09
C LEU A 26 -14.98 -21.39 -5.77
N VAL A 27 -14.71 -21.63 -7.05
CA VAL A 27 -15.22 -22.82 -7.75
C VAL A 27 -14.70 -24.10 -7.10
N GLY A 28 -13.43 -24.13 -6.68
CA GLY A 28 -12.85 -25.24 -5.93
C GLY A 28 -13.57 -25.51 -4.61
N LEU A 29 -13.87 -24.46 -3.83
CA LEU A 29 -14.64 -24.56 -2.59
C LEU A 29 -16.05 -25.09 -2.86
N LEU A 30 -16.76 -24.54 -3.83
CA LEU A 30 -18.12 -24.97 -4.16
C LEU A 30 -18.18 -26.42 -4.66
N LEU A 31 -17.22 -26.83 -5.51
CA LEU A 31 -17.12 -28.21 -5.96
C LEU A 31 -16.85 -29.16 -4.80
N HIS A 32 -15.98 -28.77 -3.85
CA HIS A 32 -15.71 -29.55 -2.65
C HIS A 32 -16.97 -29.75 -1.81
N GLU A 33 -17.75 -28.69 -1.58
CA GLU A 33 -19.02 -28.78 -0.82
C GLU A 33 -20.09 -29.61 -1.54
N ILE A 34 -20.15 -29.55 -2.88
CA ILE A 34 -21.04 -30.40 -3.70
C ILE A 34 -20.66 -31.87 -3.56
N ILE A 35 -19.37 -32.21 -3.64
CA ILE A 35 -18.88 -33.59 -3.52
C ILE A 35 -19.21 -34.18 -2.15
N LEU A 36 -19.15 -33.36 -1.09
CA LEU A 36 -19.49 -33.77 0.26
C LEU A 36 -21.01 -33.79 0.53
N GLY A 37 -21.84 -33.36 -0.43
CA GLY A 37 -23.30 -33.31 -0.27
C GLY A 37 -23.78 -32.28 0.77
N ARG A 38 -22.93 -31.30 1.12
CA ARG A 38 -23.20 -30.29 2.15
C ARG A 38 -23.73 -28.97 1.62
N PHE A 39 -23.98 -28.88 0.31
CA PHE A 39 -24.43 -27.65 -0.34
C PHE A 39 -25.70 -27.03 0.28
N THR A 40 -26.64 -27.86 0.75
CA THR A 40 -27.86 -27.39 1.41
C THR A 40 -27.62 -26.87 2.84
N VAL A 41 -26.57 -27.34 3.51
CA VAL A 41 -26.21 -26.95 4.89
C VAL A 41 -25.60 -25.55 4.92
N ILE A 42 -24.97 -25.11 3.83
CA ILE A 42 -24.40 -23.76 3.70
C ILE A 42 -25.48 -22.68 3.86
N PHE A 43 -26.72 -22.95 3.42
CA PHE A 43 -27.85 -22.02 3.55
C PHE A 43 -28.63 -22.19 4.86
N GLY A 44 -28.17 -23.05 5.77
CA GLY A 44 -28.72 -23.21 7.10
C GLY A 44 -28.27 -22.10 8.06
N GLU A 45 -29.00 -21.92 9.16
CA GLU A 45 -28.59 -20.99 10.23
C GLU A 45 -27.54 -21.61 11.15
N GLY A 46 -26.58 -20.80 11.63
CA GLY A 46 -25.61 -21.19 12.66
C GLY A 46 -24.14 -21.13 12.23
N ASP A 47 -23.28 -21.83 12.99
CA ASP A 47 -21.81 -21.81 12.85
C ASP A 47 -21.29 -22.18 11.45
N VAL A 48 -22.01 -23.03 10.71
CA VAL A 48 -21.59 -23.49 9.37
C VAL A 48 -21.61 -22.36 8.34
N LEU A 49 -22.61 -21.47 8.40
CA LEU A 49 -22.69 -20.32 7.50
C LEU A 49 -21.52 -19.37 7.76
N GLN A 50 -21.16 -19.17 9.02
CA GLN A 50 -20.05 -18.31 9.43
C GLN A 50 -18.69 -18.86 8.99
N ASP A 51 -18.49 -20.16 9.10
CA ASP A 51 -17.28 -20.84 8.61
C ASP A 51 -17.16 -20.74 7.08
N PHE A 52 -18.28 -20.89 6.37
CA PHE A 52 -18.33 -20.72 4.91
C PHE A 52 -18.03 -19.27 4.50
N GLU A 53 -18.65 -18.27 5.15
CA GLU A 53 -18.36 -16.85 4.92
C GLU A 53 -16.87 -16.55 5.12
N THR A 54 -16.27 -17.10 6.18
CA THR A 54 -14.84 -16.94 6.49
C THR A 54 -13.96 -17.56 5.39
N ALA A 55 -14.34 -18.72 4.85
CA ALA A 55 -13.64 -19.33 3.72
C ALA A 55 -13.75 -18.45 2.45
N VAL A 56 -14.92 -17.89 2.15
CA VAL A 56 -15.10 -16.98 1.01
C VAL A 56 -14.24 -15.72 1.16
N ILE A 57 -14.21 -15.10 2.34
CA ILE A 57 -13.36 -13.93 2.62
C ILE A 57 -11.88 -14.30 2.45
N SER A 58 -11.46 -15.48 2.92
CA SER A 58 -10.09 -16.00 2.75
C SER A 58 -9.71 -16.12 1.28
N ILE A 59 -10.62 -16.62 0.44
CA ILE A 59 -10.43 -16.77 -1.00
C ILE A 59 -10.30 -15.41 -1.70
N LEU A 60 -11.16 -14.46 -1.34
CA LEU A 60 -11.12 -13.10 -1.89
C LEU A 60 -9.81 -12.40 -1.51
N LEU A 61 -9.42 -12.47 -0.23
CA LEU A 61 -8.18 -11.87 0.26
C LEU A 61 -6.94 -12.50 -0.41
N SER A 62 -6.94 -13.82 -0.59
CA SER A 62 -5.85 -14.55 -1.26
C SER A 62 -5.62 -14.06 -2.68
N GLY A 63 -6.67 -14.00 -3.51
CA GLY A 63 -6.55 -13.50 -4.88
C GLY A 63 -6.23 -12.00 -4.92
N TYR A 64 -6.82 -11.21 -4.02
CA TYR A 64 -6.52 -9.78 -3.90
C TYR A 64 -5.04 -9.52 -3.62
N LEU A 65 -4.44 -10.20 -2.63
CA LEU A 65 -3.03 -9.99 -2.25
C LEU A 65 -2.07 -10.32 -3.41
N VAL A 66 -2.34 -11.38 -4.14
CA VAL A 66 -1.54 -11.75 -5.33
C VAL A 66 -1.67 -10.65 -6.39
N GLY A 67 -2.89 -10.21 -6.70
CA GLY A 67 -3.13 -9.12 -7.66
C GLY A 67 -2.47 -7.80 -7.23
N ALA A 68 -2.60 -7.44 -5.95
CA ALA A 68 -2.02 -6.25 -5.36
C ALA A 68 -0.48 -6.29 -5.42
N TYR A 69 0.15 -7.42 -5.10
CA TYR A 69 1.59 -7.60 -5.24
C TYR A 69 2.08 -7.33 -6.66
N TYR A 70 1.44 -7.92 -7.67
CA TYR A 70 1.82 -7.69 -9.06
C TYR A 70 1.54 -6.26 -9.52
N ALA A 71 0.46 -5.64 -9.02
CA ALA A 71 0.15 -4.24 -9.28
C ALA A 71 1.24 -3.31 -8.72
N VAL A 72 1.73 -3.55 -7.49
CA VAL A 72 2.85 -2.81 -6.90
C VAL A 72 4.11 -2.99 -7.74
N GLN A 73 4.53 -4.23 -8.01
CA GLN A 73 5.73 -4.52 -8.81
C GLN A 73 5.70 -3.84 -10.18
N ARG A 74 4.56 -3.90 -10.87
CA ARG A 74 4.40 -3.23 -12.17
C ARG A 74 4.44 -1.72 -12.04
N SER A 75 3.75 -1.16 -11.04
CA SER A 75 3.75 0.27 -10.78
C SER A 75 5.16 0.77 -10.50
N THR A 76 5.94 0.06 -9.66
CA THR A 76 7.33 0.37 -9.35
C THR A 76 8.19 0.41 -10.61
N ARG A 77 8.09 -0.62 -11.48
CA ARG A 77 8.85 -0.65 -12.74
C ARG A 77 8.49 0.52 -13.65
N ASN A 78 7.21 0.77 -13.84
CA ASN A 78 6.74 1.89 -14.66
C ASN A 78 7.22 3.23 -14.12
N THR A 79 7.14 3.44 -12.80
CA THR A 79 7.62 4.65 -12.14
C THR A 79 9.13 4.80 -12.32
N ILE A 80 9.92 3.74 -12.10
CA ILE A 80 11.37 3.78 -12.30
C ILE A 80 11.70 4.11 -13.77
N ASP A 81 11.02 3.50 -14.73
CA ASP A 81 11.26 3.74 -16.16
C ASP A 81 10.87 5.17 -16.57
N GLU A 82 9.77 5.70 -16.03
CA GLU A 82 9.33 7.07 -16.26
C GLU A 82 10.33 8.07 -15.64
N LEU A 83 10.77 7.82 -14.41
CA LEU A 83 11.78 8.63 -13.74
C LEU A 83 13.13 8.62 -14.49
N LYS A 84 13.55 7.46 -15.02
CA LYS A 84 14.74 7.35 -15.87
C LYS A 84 14.62 8.10 -17.21
N ARG A 85 13.42 8.31 -17.72
CA ARG A 85 13.19 9.06 -18.97
C ARG A 85 13.17 10.56 -18.72
N THR A 86 12.56 10.98 -17.61
CA THR A 86 12.45 12.40 -17.25
C THR A 86 13.78 12.96 -16.74
N TRP A 87 14.58 12.15 -16.06
CA TRP A 87 15.89 12.56 -15.56
C TRP A 87 16.96 12.15 -16.56
N GLU A 88 17.56 13.12 -17.25
CA GLU A 88 18.63 12.89 -18.22
C GLU A 88 19.69 11.92 -17.66
N PRO A 89 20.19 10.98 -18.47
CA PRO A 89 21.18 10.02 -18.04
C PRO A 89 22.48 10.77 -17.80
N THR A 90 22.70 11.22 -16.56
CA THR A 90 24.06 11.49 -16.09
C THR A 90 24.83 10.19 -16.32
N SER A 91 25.92 10.28 -17.07
CA SER A 91 26.54 9.24 -17.91
C SER A 91 27.08 7.99 -17.19
N ASP A 92 26.71 7.76 -15.93
CA ASP A 92 27.09 6.59 -15.12
C ASP A 92 25.91 5.66 -14.81
N ALA A 93 24.74 5.85 -15.44
CA ALA A 93 23.54 5.04 -15.17
C ALA A 93 23.70 3.54 -15.52
N SER A 94 24.65 3.15 -16.37
CA SER A 94 24.88 1.75 -16.77
C SER A 94 25.72 0.92 -15.78
N THR A 95 26.41 1.55 -14.81
CA THR A 95 27.18 0.87 -13.75
C THR A 95 26.46 0.86 -12.40
N MET A 96 25.33 1.57 -12.28
CA MET A 96 24.53 1.57 -11.05
C MET A 96 23.68 0.31 -11.00
N GLY A 97 24.05 -0.63 -10.12
CA GLY A 97 23.36 -1.89 -9.81
C GLY A 97 21.92 -1.74 -9.33
N PHE A 98 21.04 -1.22 -10.19
CA PHE A 98 19.59 -1.17 -9.99
C PHE A 98 18.94 -2.56 -10.01
N GLU A 99 19.71 -3.62 -10.33
CA GLU A 99 19.29 -5.01 -10.20
C GLU A 99 19.52 -5.60 -8.80
N GLU A 100 20.21 -4.91 -7.88
CA GLU A 100 20.24 -5.31 -6.46
C GLU A 100 18.95 -4.87 -5.75
N GLY A 101 17.81 -5.26 -6.31
CA GLY A 101 16.59 -5.39 -5.52
C GLY A 101 16.84 -6.38 -4.39
N MET A 102 16.04 -6.28 -3.32
CA MET A 102 16.08 -7.20 -2.20
C MET A 102 16.22 -8.65 -2.71
N GLY A 103 17.33 -9.31 -2.41
CA GLY A 103 17.70 -10.55 -3.10
C GLY A 103 16.59 -11.61 -3.02
N LYS A 104 16.42 -12.45 -4.06
CA LYS A 104 15.37 -13.49 -4.11
C LYS A 104 15.28 -14.34 -2.83
N ARG A 105 16.43 -14.57 -2.18
CA ARG A 105 16.54 -15.27 -0.89
C ARG A 105 15.82 -14.54 0.26
N LEU A 106 15.92 -13.21 0.31
CA LEU A 106 15.29 -12.41 1.35
C LEU A 106 13.77 -12.35 1.14
N PHE A 107 13.27 -12.22 -0.10
CA PHE A 107 11.83 -12.37 -0.37
C PHE A 107 11.29 -13.74 0.05
N PHE A 108 12.02 -14.81 -0.28
CA PHE A 108 11.64 -16.16 0.14
C PHE A 108 11.62 -16.30 1.67
N ALA A 109 12.67 -15.80 2.35
CA ALA A 109 12.74 -15.79 3.81
C ALA A 109 11.57 -15.01 4.44
N MET A 110 11.22 -13.85 3.88
CA MET A 110 10.09 -13.05 4.35
C MET A 110 8.74 -13.75 4.11
N GLY A 111 8.58 -14.47 3.01
CA GLY A 111 7.42 -15.34 2.80
C GLY A 111 7.31 -16.42 3.88
N LEU A 112 8.43 -17.05 4.23
CA LEU A 112 8.50 -18.05 5.29
C LEU A 112 8.12 -17.45 6.66
N VAL A 113 8.60 -16.23 6.97
CA VAL A 113 8.19 -15.48 8.17
C VAL A 113 6.67 -15.27 8.20
N GLY A 114 6.06 -14.94 7.06
CA GLY A 114 4.60 -14.81 6.94
C GLY A 114 3.85 -16.11 7.25
N VAL A 115 4.34 -17.25 6.74
CA VAL A 115 3.77 -18.58 7.03
C VAL A 115 3.91 -18.95 8.50
N LEU A 116 5.09 -18.68 9.10
CA LEU A 116 5.33 -18.91 10.53
C LEU A 116 4.40 -18.04 11.38
N LEU A 117 4.21 -16.77 11.02
CA LEU A 117 3.30 -15.88 11.72
C LEU A 117 1.84 -16.36 11.59
N ALA A 118 1.39 -16.78 10.41
CA ALA A 118 0.05 -17.34 10.22
C ALA A 118 -0.18 -18.62 11.04
N THR A 119 0.83 -19.48 11.12
CA THR A 119 0.82 -20.70 11.94
C THR A 119 0.75 -20.36 13.43
N LEU A 120 1.55 -19.39 13.87
CA LEU A 120 1.55 -18.91 15.25
C LEU A 120 0.19 -18.30 15.62
N MET A 121 -0.38 -17.45 14.76
CA MET A 121 -1.71 -16.87 14.98
C MET A 121 -2.77 -17.97 15.11
N THR A 122 -2.70 -18.98 14.26
CA THR A 122 -3.57 -20.16 14.35
C THR A 122 -3.47 -20.86 15.71
N HIS A 123 -2.27 -21.02 16.26
CA HIS A 123 -2.05 -21.59 17.60
C HIS A 123 -2.56 -20.71 18.74
N LEU A 124 -2.52 -19.39 18.59
CA LEU A 124 -3.01 -18.46 19.60
C LEU A 124 -4.54 -18.41 19.68
N LEU A 125 -5.22 -18.80 18.60
CA LEU A 125 -6.68 -18.64 18.47
C LEU A 125 -7.46 -19.92 18.74
N VAL A 126 -6.87 -21.09 18.50
CA VAL A 126 -7.57 -22.37 18.56
C VAL A 126 -6.78 -23.39 19.38
N GLU A 127 -7.45 -24.05 20.31
CA GLU A 127 -6.89 -25.19 21.04
C GLU A 127 -6.68 -26.37 20.08
N ALA A 128 -5.48 -26.96 20.06
CA ALA A 128 -5.10 -28.05 19.14
C ALA A 128 -5.37 -27.78 17.65
N PRO A 129 -4.81 -26.70 17.06
CA PRO A 129 -5.20 -26.23 15.73
C PRO A 129 -4.88 -27.19 14.59
N TRP A 130 -3.98 -28.17 14.81
CA TRP A 130 -3.47 -29.12 13.82
C TRP A 130 -3.95 -30.56 14.05
N ASP A 131 -4.98 -30.78 14.86
CA ASP A 131 -5.61 -32.10 14.96
C ASP A 131 -6.56 -32.34 13.76
N TRP A 132 -6.04 -32.95 12.69
CA TRP A 132 -6.77 -33.19 11.44
C TRP A 132 -8.04 -34.03 11.62
N SER A 133 -8.14 -34.80 12.71
CA SER A 133 -9.33 -35.62 12.98
C SER A 133 -10.56 -34.77 13.34
N THR A 134 -10.34 -33.56 13.83
CA THR A 134 -11.39 -32.62 14.24
C THR A 134 -11.76 -31.62 13.15
N TRP A 135 -11.03 -31.61 12.04
CA TRP A 135 -11.19 -30.59 11.02
C TRP A 135 -12.43 -30.82 10.16
N GLY A 136 -13.31 -29.81 10.15
CA GLY A 136 -14.30 -29.69 9.10
C GLY A 136 -13.66 -29.30 7.76
N PRO A 137 -14.36 -29.53 6.64
CA PRO A 137 -13.99 -29.02 5.32
C PRO A 137 -13.60 -27.54 5.30
N GLU A 138 -14.35 -26.71 6.02
CA GLU A 138 -14.16 -25.27 6.13
C GLU A 138 -12.89 -24.93 6.92
N THR A 139 -12.65 -25.66 8.02
CA THR A 139 -11.40 -25.56 8.79
C THR A 139 -10.20 -25.88 7.91
N TRP A 140 -10.31 -26.92 7.08
CA TRP A 140 -9.24 -27.31 6.14
C TRP A 140 -8.91 -26.18 5.16
N TRP A 141 -9.93 -25.57 4.54
CA TRP A 141 -9.78 -24.43 3.65
C TRP A 141 -9.19 -23.21 4.35
N HIS A 142 -9.70 -22.86 5.53
CA HIS A 142 -9.21 -21.71 6.28
C HIS A 142 -7.74 -21.87 6.70
N ARG A 143 -7.33 -23.06 7.15
CA ARG A 143 -5.94 -23.35 7.54
C ARG A 143 -5.01 -23.26 6.34
N LEU A 144 -5.36 -23.89 5.23
CA LEU A 144 -4.52 -23.87 4.02
C LEU A 144 -4.41 -22.46 3.43
N LEU A 145 -5.55 -21.77 3.32
CA LEU A 145 -5.58 -20.38 2.83
C LEU A 145 -4.90 -19.43 3.81
N GLY A 146 -4.98 -19.65 5.12
CA GLY A 146 -4.29 -18.84 6.11
C GLY A 146 -2.77 -18.82 5.90
N LEU A 147 -2.16 -19.97 5.61
CA LEU A 147 -0.73 -20.05 5.28
C LEU A 147 -0.41 -19.32 3.97
N PHE A 148 -1.26 -19.49 2.96
CA PHE A 148 -1.12 -18.82 1.67
C PHE A 148 -1.24 -17.29 1.79
N ILE A 149 -2.24 -16.81 2.54
CA ILE A 149 -2.46 -15.40 2.85
C ILE A 149 -1.25 -14.85 3.60
N GLY A 150 -0.77 -15.54 4.64
CA GLY A 150 0.42 -15.14 5.39
C GLY A 150 1.64 -14.95 4.49
N TRP A 151 1.90 -15.91 3.61
CA TRP A 151 2.97 -15.82 2.60
C TRP A 151 2.84 -14.58 1.72
N TRP A 152 1.68 -14.43 1.06
CA TRP A 152 1.45 -13.35 0.09
C TRP A 152 1.34 -11.99 0.74
N PHE A 153 0.83 -11.91 1.96
CA PHE A 153 0.75 -10.68 2.73
C PHE A 153 2.15 -10.14 3.03
N THR A 154 3.07 -11.00 3.49
CA THR A 154 4.46 -10.56 3.76
C THR A 154 5.20 -10.23 2.47
N TRP A 155 4.96 -10.95 1.38
CA TRP A 155 5.47 -10.58 0.05
C TRP A 155 4.95 -9.23 -0.45
N PHE A 156 3.67 -8.96 -0.26
CA PHE A 156 3.06 -7.68 -0.59
C PHE A 156 3.67 -6.54 0.24
N ALA A 157 3.76 -6.71 1.56
CA ALA A 157 4.33 -5.71 2.46
C ALA A 157 5.80 -5.43 2.15
N THR A 158 6.59 -6.46 1.89
CA THR A 158 8.00 -6.30 1.50
C THR A 158 8.17 -5.67 0.13
N ALA A 159 7.30 -5.98 -0.83
CA ALA A 159 7.30 -5.30 -2.14
C ALA A 159 6.99 -3.79 -1.99
N ILE A 160 6.08 -3.41 -1.10
CA ILE A 160 5.83 -1.98 -0.80
C ILE A 160 7.07 -1.34 -0.17
N ALA A 161 7.71 -2.00 0.80
CA ALA A 161 8.90 -1.47 1.45
C ALA A 161 10.07 -1.29 0.47
N ASP A 162 10.38 -2.33 -0.30
CA ASP A 162 11.47 -2.36 -1.29
C ASP A 162 11.24 -1.35 -2.43
N SER A 163 10.00 -1.24 -2.94
CA SER A 163 9.66 -0.22 -3.95
C SER A 163 9.79 1.20 -3.40
N SER A 164 9.36 1.42 -2.15
CA SER A 164 9.46 2.72 -1.50
C SER A 164 10.92 3.12 -1.26
N GLU A 165 11.76 2.20 -0.81
CA GLU A 165 13.19 2.44 -0.63
C GLU A 165 13.87 2.72 -1.98
N SER A 166 13.56 1.92 -3.01
CA SER A 166 14.16 2.07 -4.33
C SER A 166 13.82 3.40 -5.00
N ILE A 167 12.55 3.82 -4.91
CA ILE A 167 12.12 5.14 -5.41
C ILE A 167 12.76 6.25 -4.59
N SER A 168 12.78 6.13 -3.25
CA SER A 168 13.39 7.13 -2.36
C SER A 168 14.89 7.31 -2.64
N ARG A 169 15.64 6.21 -2.80
CA ARG A 169 17.07 6.22 -3.14
C ARG A 169 17.32 6.86 -4.50
N LEU A 170 16.45 6.62 -5.48
CA LEU A 170 16.55 7.26 -6.78
C LEU A 170 16.27 8.76 -6.69
N SER A 171 15.23 9.16 -5.94
CA SER A 171 14.91 10.56 -5.70
C SER A 171 16.04 11.32 -5.00
N ALA A 172 16.69 10.71 -4.00
CA ALA A 172 17.79 11.34 -3.26
C ALA A 172 19.05 11.63 -4.10
N ARG A 173 19.20 11.02 -5.28
CA ARG A 173 20.36 11.20 -6.16
C ARG A 173 20.21 12.33 -7.18
N ILE A 174 19.05 12.96 -7.23
CA ILE A 174 18.78 14.06 -8.16
C ILE A 174 19.37 15.33 -7.58
N GLY A 175 20.34 15.91 -8.29
CA GLY A 175 21.16 17.02 -7.79
C GLY A 175 20.46 18.37 -7.66
N SER A 176 19.30 18.57 -8.28
CA SER A 176 18.55 19.83 -8.19
C SER A 176 17.09 19.65 -8.53
N VAL A 177 16.22 20.20 -7.69
CA VAL A 177 14.77 20.24 -7.88
C VAL A 177 14.35 21.63 -8.24
N ASP A 178 13.66 21.75 -9.37
CA ASP A 178 12.85 22.93 -9.62
C ASP A 178 11.61 22.88 -8.72
N LEU A 179 11.50 23.83 -7.79
CA LEU A 179 10.35 23.94 -6.87
C LEU A 179 9.08 24.40 -7.61
N LEU A 180 9.22 25.04 -8.76
CA LEU A 180 8.11 25.61 -9.54
C LEU A 180 7.57 24.63 -10.59
N ASP A 181 8.36 23.63 -10.98
CA ASP A 181 7.88 22.52 -11.82
C ASP A 181 7.56 21.28 -10.98
N HIS A 182 6.27 21.01 -10.83
CA HIS A 182 5.78 19.83 -10.10
C HIS A 182 5.70 18.56 -10.97
N SER A 183 5.87 18.66 -12.28
CA SER A 183 5.77 17.55 -13.24
C SER A 183 6.67 16.34 -12.89
N PRO A 184 7.94 16.51 -12.47
CA PRO A 184 8.86 15.39 -12.24
C PRO A 184 8.46 14.48 -11.07
N TRP A 185 7.61 14.96 -10.16
CA TRP A 185 7.24 14.25 -8.92
C TRP A 185 6.01 13.37 -9.07
N PHE A 186 5.21 13.63 -10.11
CA PHE A 186 3.93 12.97 -10.33
C PHE A 186 4.02 11.42 -10.34
N PRO A 187 5.05 10.79 -10.95
CA PRO A 187 5.18 9.33 -10.95
C PRO A 187 5.33 8.74 -9.54
N SER A 188 6.10 9.38 -8.67
CA SER A 188 6.30 8.95 -7.27
C SER A 188 5.04 9.12 -6.43
N VAL A 189 4.33 10.23 -6.60
CA VAL A 189 3.05 10.50 -5.92
C VAL A 189 1.99 9.48 -6.34
N ARG A 190 1.89 9.21 -7.66
CA ARG A 190 0.98 8.20 -8.21
C ARG A 190 1.30 6.82 -7.67
N HIS A 191 2.58 6.47 -7.55
CA HIS A 191 3.01 5.20 -6.97
C HIS A 191 2.57 5.09 -5.50
N GLY A 192 2.89 6.09 -4.67
CA GLY A 192 2.51 6.11 -3.26
C GLY A 192 1.01 6.09 -3.02
N LEU A 193 0.23 6.77 -3.87
CA LEU A 193 -1.24 6.73 -3.82
C LEU A 193 -1.77 5.33 -4.17
N LEU A 194 -1.22 4.70 -5.20
CA LEU A 194 -1.62 3.35 -5.61
C LEU A 194 -1.31 2.33 -4.52
N THR A 195 -0.11 2.36 -3.91
CA THR A 195 0.23 1.45 -2.81
C THR A 195 -0.66 1.67 -1.59
N ALA A 196 -1.02 2.91 -1.29
CA ALA A 196 -1.95 3.24 -0.22
C ALA A 196 -3.36 2.70 -0.51
N MET A 197 -3.90 2.90 -1.72
CA MET A 197 -5.20 2.35 -2.11
C MET A 197 -5.23 0.82 -2.07
N LEU A 198 -4.16 0.17 -2.55
CA LEU A 198 -4.06 -1.29 -2.48
C LEU A 198 -4.00 -1.81 -1.04
N THR A 199 -3.30 -1.09 -0.17
CA THR A 199 -3.22 -1.41 1.26
C THR A 199 -4.58 -1.25 1.93
N ILE A 200 -5.30 -0.15 1.65
CA ILE A 200 -6.67 0.05 2.14
C ILE A 200 -7.59 -1.08 1.65
N GLY A 201 -7.50 -1.50 0.39
CA GLY A 201 -8.31 -2.60 -0.12
C GLY A 201 -8.01 -3.92 0.60
N ALA A 202 -6.74 -4.25 0.87
CA ALA A 202 -6.38 -5.43 1.65
C ALA A 202 -6.97 -5.39 3.07
N VAL A 203 -6.83 -4.24 3.72
CA VAL A 203 -7.39 -3.97 5.06
C VAL A 203 -8.91 -4.09 5.06
N SER A 204 -9.58 -3.52 4.05
CA SER A 204 -11.04 -3.51 3.96
C SER A 204 -11.60 -4.93 3.87
N ILE A 205 -10.96 -5.79 3.09
CA ILE A 205 -11.31 -7.21 3.02
C ILE A 205 -10.97 -7.91 4.35
N GLY A 206 -9.82 -7.59 4.95
CA GLY A 206 -9.41 -8.14 6.25
C GLY A 206 -10.36 -7.80 7.40
N ILE A 207 -10.97 -6.61 7.40
CA ILE A 207 -11.96 -6.18 8.41
C ILE A 207 -13.21 -7.07 8.39
N LEU A 208 -13.53 -7.71 7.27
CA LEU A 208 -14.67 -8.64 7.20
C LEU A 208 -14.51 -9.85 8.12
N TYR A 209 -13.28 -10.21 8.53
CA TYR A 209 -13.05 -11.24 9.54
C TYR A 209 -13.54 -10.85 10.95
N LEU A 210 -13.80 -9.57 11.23
CA LEU A 210 -14.41 -9.14 12.50
C LEU A 210 -15.86 -9.61 12.68
N VAL A 211 -16.45 -10.20 11.64
CA VAL A 211 -17.76 -10.85 11.76
C VAL A 211 -17.67 -12.09 12.65
N ASP A 212 -16.51 -12.73 12.75
CA ASP A 212 -16.32 -13.89 13.63
C ASP A 212 -15.82 -13.47 15.02
N PRO A 213 -16.64 -13.61 16.08
CA PRO A 213 -16.21 -13.31 17.44
C PRO A 213 -15.04 -14.19 17.89
N LYS A 214 -14.86 -15.38 17.32
CA LYS A 214 -13.73 -16.28 17.64
C LYS A 214 -12.39 -15.71 17.13
N LEU A 215 -12.43 -14.80 16.17
CA LEU A 215 -11.25 -14.22 15.51
C LEU A 215 -10.92 -12.78 15.95
N TRP A 216 -11.60 -12.23 16.96
CA TRP A 216 -11.43 -10.83 17.37
C TRP A 216 -9.97 -10.46 17.70
N LEU A 217 -9.22 -11.37 18.33
CA LEU A 217 -7.82 -11.15 18.70
C LEU A 217 -6.91 -11.06 17.46
N ALA A 218 -7.15 -11.92 16.46
CA ALA A 218 -6.42 -11.88 15.20
C ALA A 218 -6.64 -10.54 14.51
N VAL A 219 -7.89 -10.09 14.47
CA VAL A 219 -8.19 -8.80 13.85
C VAL A 219 -7.66 -7.63 14.67
N ALA A 220 -7.68 -7.70 16.00
CA ALA A 220 -7.06 -6.69 16.85
C ALA A 220 -5.54 -6.56 16.58
N ILE A 221 -4.83 -7.67 16.35
CA ILE A 221 -3.42 -7.65 15.98
C ILE A 221 -3.21 -7.09 14.57
N VAL A 222 -4.03 -7.52 13.60
CA VAL A 222 -3.93 -7.05 12.21
C VAL A 222 -4.23 -5.54 12.12
N LEU A 223 -5.29 -5.06 12.78
CA LEU A 223 -5.65 -3.65 12.80
C LEU A 223 -4.77 -2.80 13.72
N GLY A 224 -4.31 -3.36 14.83
CA GLY A 224 -3.50 -2.64 15.82
C GLY A 224 -2.03 -2.54 15.45
N VAL A 225 -1.48 -3.53 14.73
CA VAL A 225 -0.04 -3.62 14.44
C VAL A 225 0.22 -3.59 12.94
N CYS A 226 -0.42 -4.46 12.16
CA CYS A 226 -0.11 -4.59 10.73
C CYS A 226 -0.58 -3.37 9.93
N LEU A 227 -1.73 -2.78 10.29
CA LEU A 227 -2.31 -1.63 9.57
C LEU A 227 -1.51 -0.34 9.77
N PRO A 228 -1.12 0.08 10.99
CA PRO A 228 -0.23 1.22 11.16
C PRO A 228 1.11 1.00 10.47
N LEU A 229 1.66 -0.22 10.54
CA LEU A 229 2.92 -0.54 9.88
C LEU A 229 2.80 -0.41 8.36
N ALA A 230 1.73 -0.93 7.76
CA ALA A 230 1.49 -0.84 6.32
C ALA A 230 1.21 0.61 5.85
N LEU A 231 0.52 1.41 6.67
CA LEU A 231 0.34 2.84 6.39
C LEU A 231 1.67 3.59 6.48
N VAL A 232 2.47 3.32 7.51
CA VAL A 232 3.79 3.95 7.68
C VAL A 232 4.73 3.59 6.55
N THR A 233 4.77 2.33 6.11
CA THR A 233 5.58 1.90 4.96
C THR A 233 5.08 2.50 3.66
N SER A 234 3.76 2.61 3.45
CA SER A 234 3.20 3.28 2.27
C SER A 234 3.45 4.79 2.24
N LEU A 235 3.69 5.43 3.39
CA LEU A 235 4.05 6.86 3.48
C LEU A 235 5.57 7.09 3.42
N LEU A 236 6.38 6.03 3.47
CA LEU A 236 7.84 6.12 3.36
C LEU A 236 8.35 6.77 2.06
N PRO A 237 7.83 6.46 0.85
CA PRO A 237 8.36 7.07 -0.37
C PRO A 237 8.08 8.57 -0.42
N VAL A 238 7.00 9.00 0.24
CA VAL A 238 6.59 10.40 0.33
C VAL A 238 7.53 11.18 1.25
N ARG A 239 8.05 10.54 2.30
CA ARG A 239 9.05 11.15 3.19
C ARG A 239 10.33 11.52 2.44
N GLY A 240 10.79 10.66 1.53
CA GLY A 240 11.98 10.94 0.71
C GLY A 240 11.78 12.20 -0.15
N VAL A 241 10.63 12.28 -0.83
CA VAL A 241 10.26 13.46 -1.63
C VAL A 241 10.11 14.71 -0.76
N ASN A 242 9.44 14.61 0.39
CA ASN A 242 9.25 15.73 1.32
C ASN A 242 10.59 16.28 1.84
N GLN A 243 11.51 15.41 2.29
CA GLN A 243 12.83 15.84 2.76
C GLN A 243 13.60 16.61 1.69
N LEU A 244 13.48 16.16 0.45
CA LEU A 244 14.17 16.72 -0.69
C LEU A 244 13.54 18.06 -1.13
N ILE A 245 12.20 18.16 -1.16
CA ILE A 245 11.47 19.43 -1.35
C ILE A 245 11.81 20.42 -0.23
N SER A 246 11.79 19.98 1.02
CA SER A 246 12.09 20.82 2.19
C SER A 246 13.52 21.36 2.13
N THR A 247 14.48 20.53 1.75
CA THR A 247 15.89 20.93 1.60
C THR A 247 16.05 21.92 0.45
N ALA A 248 15.46 21.65 -0.72
CA ALA A 248 15.48 22.55 -1.87
C ALA A 248 14.83 23.91 -1.55
N LYS A 249 13.68 23.89 -0.87
CA LYS A 249 12.97 25.09 -0.38
C LYS A 249 13.83 25.90 0.57
N GLN A 250 14.50 25.25 1.53
CA GLN A 250 15.40 25.92 2.46
C GLN A 250 16.60 26.55 1.75
N SER A 251 17.21 25.86 0.76
CA SER A 251 18.31 26.42 -0.03
C SER A 251 17.88 27.61 -0.87
N GLU A 252 16.73 27.55 -1.54
CA GLU A 252 16.20 28.65 -2.36
C GLU A 252 15.82 29.88 -1.51
N ILE A 253 15.20 29.66 -0.34
CA ILE A 253 14.91 30.75 0.62
C ILE A 253 16.20 31.38 1.13
N ALA A 254 17.21 30.57 1.46
CA ALA A 254 18.51 31.08 1.92
C ALA A 254 19.23 31.88 0.84
N TRP A 255 19.22 31.39 -0.40
CA TRP A 255 19.76 32.08 -1.56
C TRP A 255 19.05 33.42 -1.80
N THR A 256 17.72 33.42 -1.84
CA THR A 256 16.90 34.63 -2.06
C THR A 256 17.12 35.66 -0.95
N ARG A 257 17.18 35.24 0.32
CA ARG A 257 17.48 36.13 1.46
C ARG A 257 18.88 36.74 1.38
N ASN A 258 19.88 35.95 0.99
CA ASN A 258 21.23 36.45 0.80
C ASN A 258 21.28 37.48 -0.35
N ARG A 259 20.54 37.25 -1.43
CA ARG A 259 20.44 38.19 -2.54
C ARG A 259 19.77 39.51 -2.15
N ILE A 260 18.68 39.45 -1.40
CA ILE A 260 18.01 40.64 -0.84
C ILE A 260 18.96 41.45 0.06
N ARG A 261 19.75 40.78 0.92
CA ARG A 261 20.76 41.45 1.76
C ARG A 261 21.84 42.15 0.94
N GLN A 262 22.34 41.49 -0.10
CA GLN A 262 23.32 42.08 -1.02
C GLN A 262 22.74 43.32 -1.72
N PHE A 263 21.52 43.24 -2.26
CA PHE A 263 20.85 44.40 -2.88
C PHE A 263 20.64 45.56 -1.90
N ARG A 264 20.24 45.27 -0.66
CA ARG A 264 20.11 46.30 0.38
C ARG A 264 21.43 47.03 0.64
N SER A 265 22.54 46.30 0.74
CA SER A 265 23.88 46.90 0.93
C SER A 265 24.34 47.74 -0.27
N LEU A 266 23.91 47.39 -1.49
CA LEU A 266 24.19 48.16 -2.71
C LEU A 266 23.35 49.43 -2.79
N MET A 267 22.13 49.46 -2.24
CA MET A 267 21.34 50.70 -2.16
C MET A 267 21.90 51.69 -1.11
N GLU A 268 22.54 51.20 -0.05
CA GLU A 268 23.20 52.05 0.96
C GLU A 268 24.47 52.73 0.44
N LYS A 269 25.08 52.22 -0.65
CA LYS A 269 26.22 52.83 -1.35
C LYS A 269 25.80 53.26 -2.75
N PRO A 270 25.53 54.55 -3.01
CA PRO A 270 24.93 54.99 -4.27
C PRO A 270 25.87 54.66 -5.43
N SER A 271 25.54 53.59 -6.15
CA SER A 271 26.17 53.19 -7.40
C SER A 271 25.07 53.05 -8.45
N SER A 272 25.30 53.63 -9.61
CA SER A 272 24.29 54.03 -10.60
C SER A 272 23.62 52.89 -11.38
N ASP A 273 23.91 51.63 -11.05
CA ASP A 273 23.71 50.48 -11.94
C ASP A 273 22.65 49.47 -11.47
N VAL A 274 21.90 49.80 -10.40
CA VAL A 274 20.85 48.91 -9.89
C VAL A 274 19.54 49.19 -10.63
N ALA A 275 19.07 48.22 -11.42
CA ALA A 275 17.82 48.33 -12.15
C ALA A 275 16.62 48.46 -11.17
N PRO A 276 15.77 49.48 -11.32
CA PRO A 276 14.58 49.65 -10.49
C PRO A 276 13.62 48.47 -10.69
N GLY A 277 13.18 47.84 -9.58
CA GLY A 277 12.22 46.72 -9.60
C GLY A 277 12.76 45.38 -9.10
N GLN A 278 14.07 45.13 -9.20
CA GLN A 278 14.66 43.82 -8.85
C GLN A 278 14.41 43.39 -7.39
N MET A 279 14.29 44.33 -6.46
CA MET A 279 13.97 44.04 -5.06
C MET A 279 12.50 43.62 -4.86
N ALA A 280 11.58 44.20 -5.65
CA ALA A 280 10.19 43.79 -5.65
C ALA A 280 10.06 42.37 -6.22
N ASP A 281 10.75 42.08 -7.32
CA ASP A 281 10.78 40.76 -7.95
C ASP A 281 11.32 39.68 -7.01
N LEU A 282 12.42 39.94 -6.30
CA LEU A 282 12.98 39.01 -5.31
C LEU A 282 12.04 38.77 -4.12
N THR A 283 11.27 39.78 -3.72
CA THR A 283 10.31 39.67 -2.61
C THR A 283 9.10 38.85 -3.05
N ALA A 284 8.59 39.08 -4.26
CA ALA A 284 7.52 38.29 -4.86
C ALA A 284 7.95 36.83 -5.06
N TYR A 285 9.17 36.59 -5.54
CA TYR A 285 9.73 35.24 -5.68
C TYR A 285 9.86 34.53 -4.33
N LEU A 286 10.30 35.24 -3.28
CA LEU A 286 10.37 34.69 -1.92
C LEU A 286 8.99 34.27 -1.39
N GLU A 287 7.95 35.05 -1.67
CA GLU A 287 6.58 34.74 -1.28
C GLU A 287 6.08 33.51 -2.03
N LEU A 288 6.32 33.44 -3.34
CA LEU A 288 5.99 32.28 -4.18
C LEU A 288 6.63 30.98 -3.63
N ILE A 289 7.93 30.98 -3.31
CA ILE A 289 8.62 29.80 -2.75
C ILE A 289 8.01 29.40 -1.40
N LYS A 290 7.65 30.36 -0.54
CA LYS A 290 7.07 30.06 0.77
C LYS A 290 5.72 29.35 0.67
N GLU A 291 4.92 29.72 -0.33
CA GLU A 291 3.60 29.15 -0.58
C GLU A 291 3.66 27.73 -1.15
N VAL A 292 4.80 27.30 -1.72
CA VAL A 292 4.95 25.93 -2.24
C VAL A 292 4.74 24.91 -1.11
N PRO A 293 3.76 24.00 -1.22
CA PRO A 293 3.51 22.99 -0.20
C PRO A 293 4.67 22.00 -0.12
N GLU A 294 5.07 21.65 1.11
CA GLU A 294 6.18 20.71 1.35
C GLU A 294 5.76 19.26 1.11
N TRP A 295 4.47 18.97 1.30
CA TRP A 295 3.91 17.65 1.04
C TRP A 295 3.39 17.57 -0.39
N PRO A 296 3.73 16.49 -1.12
CA PRO A 296 3.30 16.33 -2.50
C PRO A 296 1.82 15.90 -2.62
N PHE A 297 1.13 15.71 -1.49
CA PHE A 297 -0.31 15.45 -1.46
C PHE A 297 -1.08 16.71 -1.10
N GLN A 298 -2.14 16.96 -1.86
CA GLN A 298 -3.16 17.90 -1.45
C GLN A 298 -3.89 17.37 -0.21
N THR A 299 -4.19 18.24 0.76
CA THR A 299 -4.94 17.92 1.98
C THR A 299 -6.23 17.15 1.70
N SER A 300 -6.88 17.42 0.57
CA SER A 300 -8.11 16.72 0.15
C SER A 300 -7.89 15.24 -0.16
N THR A 301 -6.72 14.85 -0.68
CA THR A 301 -6.41 13.46 -1.03
C THR A 301 -6.19 12.65 0.24
N MET A 302 -5.48 13.20 1.23
CA MET A 302 -5.32 12.55 2.53
C MET A 302 -6.65 12.38 3.27
N ALA A 303 -7.51 13.41 3.24
CA ALA A 303 -8.84 13.34 3.83
C ALA A 303 -9.69 12.23 3.18
N ARG A 304 -9.71 12.13 1.84
CA ARG A 304 -10.41 11.03 1.14
C ARG A 304 -9.87 9.67 1.54
N LEU A 305 -8.56 9.53 1.64
CA LEU A 305 -7.89 8.28 2.02
C LEU A 305 -8.28 7.86 3.45
N LEU A 306 -8.35 8.82 4.38
CA LEU A 306 -8.84 8.61 5.73
C LEU A 306 -10.33 8.20 5.75
N PHE A 307 -11.18 8.89 4.98
CA PHE A 307 -12.59 8.55 4.87
C PHE A 307 -12.81 7.15 4.30
N TYR A 308 -12.04 6.76 3.28
CA TYR A 308 -12.12 5.39 2.72
C TYR A 308 -11.72 4.33 3.74
N LEU A 309 -10.72 4.61 4.59
CA LEU A 309 -10.33 3.72 5.68
C LEU A 309 -11.44 3.60 6.76
N LEU A 310 -12.21 4.67 6.98
CA LEU A 310 -13.31 4.67 7.94
C LEU A 310 -14.54 3.90 7.47
N ILE A 311 -14.75 3.71 6.16
CA ILE A 311 -15.94 3.03 5.63
C ILE A 311 -16.07 1.60 6.18
N PRO A 312 -15.06 0.72 6.08
CA PRO A 312 -15.19 -0.64 6.62
C PRO A 312 -15.40 -0.66 8.13
N VAL A 313 -14.71 0.21 8.87
CA VAL A 313 -14.83 0.31 10.33
C VAL A 313 -16.23 0.77 10.74
N ALA A 314 -16.76 1.79 10.06
CA ALA A 314 -18.11 2.29 10.30
C ALA A 314 -19.17 1.25 9.92
N SER A 315 -18.98 0.51 8.81
CA SER A 315 -19.87 -0.56 8.39
C SER A 315 -19.92 -1.70 9.43
N TRP A 316 -18.77 -2.08 9.99
CA TRP A 316 -18.71 -3.08 11.06
C TRP A 316 -19.39 -2.58 12.34
N ALA A 317 -19.07 -1.36 12.78
CA ALA A 317 -19.67 -0.78 13.97
C ALA A 317 -21.21 -0.67 13.84
N GLY A 318 -21.70 -0.29 12.66
CA GLY A 318 -23.13 -0.26 12.35
C GLY A 318 -23.78 -1.64 12.46
N LYS A 319 -23.16 -2.69 11.91
CA LYS A 319 -23.65 -4.08 12.03
C LYS A 319 -23.80 -4.48 13.51
N GLN A 320 -22.78 -4.23 14.33
CA GLN A 320 -22.80 -4.60 15.75
C GLN A 320 -23.85 -3.82 16.56
N MET A 321 -24.01 -2.53 16.29
CA MET A 321 -25.05 -1.72 16.93
C MET A 321 -26.45 -2.25 16.60
N ILE A 322 -26.72 -2.61 15.35
CA ILE A 322 -28.01 -3.17 14.93
C ILE A 322 -28.24 -4.54 15.56
N GLN A 323 -27.25 -5.43 15.56
CA GLN A 323 -27.35 -6.75 16.20
C GLN A 323 -27.66 -6.60 17.69
N THR A 324 -26.92 -5.75 18.41
CA THR A 324 -27.13 -5.50 19.83
C THR A 324 -28.52 -4.92 20.11
N ALA A 325 -29.01 -4.02 19.26
CA ALA A 325 -30.35 -3.43 19.41
C ALA A 325 -31.46 -4.46 19.16
N LEU A 326 -31.31 -5.32 18.15
CA LEU A 326 -32.26 -6.41 17.89
C LEU A 326 -32.29 -7.41 19.05
N ASP A 327 -31.12 -7.80 19.56
CA ASP A 327 -31.00 -8.72 20.70
C ASP A 327 -31.64 -8.16 21.97
N GLN A 328 -31.65 -6.82 22.14
CA GLN A 328 -32.33 -6.16 23.26
C GLN A 328 -33.85 -6.04 23.04
N LEU A 329 -34.31 -5.86 21.79
CA LEU A 329 -35.72 -5.71 21.48
C LEU A 329 -36.49 -7.05 21.53
N PHE A 330 -35.82 -8.15 21.17
CA PHE A 330 -36.40 -9.48 21.10
C PHE A 330 -36.05 -10.38 22.32
N ARG A 331 -35.46 -9.79 23.37
CA ARG A 331 -35.32 -10.41 24.70
C ARG A 331 -36.56 -10.14 25.56
#